data_AF-A0A7W0PZ42-F1
#
_entry.id   AF-A0A7W0PZ42-F1
#
_cell.length_a   1.000
_cell.length_b   1.000
_cell.length_c   1.000
_cell.angle_alpha   90.00
_cell.angle_beta   90.00
_cell.angle_gamma   90.00
#
_symmetry.space_group_name_H-M   'P 1'
#
loop_
_entity.id
_entity.type
_entity.pdbx_description
1 polymer ?
#
loop_
_entity_poly.entity_id
_entity_poly.type
_entity_poly.pdbx_seq_one_letter_code
_entity_poly.pdbx_strand_id
1 'polypeptide(L)'
;MGRPIAVRWGAHELPELRAGVLATARVELENAGDTPWRGDRFAVSYHWLDELGNAIVWDGFRTVVRAESGERATLDVAVRAPIPPGRYRLSIDVVDENRFWFGELGEATLDFDVEVLDREGTPVAHLGDAIAAADWHERVLAAHREGYGIVGGSVGGRRRPAELAAYTPPGRVPGFTHPLVCPSVLEGAWVRWTEVAGLPAAVPLHDEPALYDGRITVRLPSGRRRG
;
A
#
# COMPACT_ATOMS: atom_id res chain seq x y z
N MET A 1 33.74 -18.27 -20.37
CA MET A 1 33.26 -18.29 -18.96
C MET A 1 31.77 -18.06 -19.02
N GLY A 2 30.98 -18.97 -18.46
CA GLY A 2 29.52 -18.82 -18.40
C GLY A 2 29.11 -17.69 -17.45
N ARG A 3 27.88 -17.19 -17.58
CA ARG A 3 27.30 -16.18 -16.68
C ARG A 3 26.41 -16.94 -15.69
N PRO A 4 26.82 -17.16 -14.43
CA PRO A 4 26.04 -17.97 -13.50
C PRO A 4 24.63 -17.44 -13.28
N ILE A 5 24.50 -16.11 -13.30
CA ILE A 5 23.26 -15.38 -13.10
C ILE A 5 23.16 -14.35 -14.21
N ALA A 6 22.05 -14.36 -14.93
CA ALA A 6 21.69 -13.34 -15.89
C ALA A 6 20.18 -13.40 -16.14
N VAL A 7 19.57 -12.24 -16.37
CA VAL A 7 18.16 -12.10 -16.72
C VAL A 7 18.04 -11.30 -18.01
N ARG A 8 17.07 -11.66 -18.86
CA ARG A 8 16.71 -10.86 -20.01
C ARG A 8 15.21 -10.58 -20.01
N TRP A 9 14.84 -9.32 -19.90
CA TRP A 9 13.45 -8.88 -19.93
C TRP A 9 12.86 -8.96 -21.35
N GLY A 10 11.60 -9.38 -21.43
CA GLY A 10 10.82 -9.54 -22.66
C GLY A 10 9.65 -8.56 -22.73
N ALA A 11 8.52 -9.04 -23.26
CA ALA A 11 7.29 -8.26 -23.30
C ALA A 11 6.81 -7.90 -21.89
N HIS A 12 6.22 -6.71 -21.75
CA HIS A 12 5.70 -6.24 -20.48
C HIS A 12 4.47 -5.35 -20.70
N GLU A 13 3.59 -5.34 -19.70
CA GLU A 13 2.42 -4.48 -19.63
C GLU A 13 2.30 -3.95 -18.19
N LEU A 14 2.40 -2.64 -18.04
CA LEU A 14 2.20 -1.94 -16.78
C LEU A 14 0.88 -1.15 -16.88
N PRO A 15 -0.12 -1.42 -16.04
CA PRO A 15 -1.35 -0.65 -16.03
C PRO A 15 -1.11 0.77 -15.51
N GLU A 16 -2.11 1.63 -15.65
CA GLU A 16 -2.15 2.90 -14.92
C GLU A 16 -2.05 2.64 -13.40
N LEU A 17 -1.19 3.39 -12.72
CA LEU A 17 -0.94 3.23 -11.29
C LEU A 17 -1.53 4.38 -10.50
N ARG A 18 -2.20 4.04 -9.40
CA ARG A 18 -2.86 4.98 -8.50
C ARG A 18 -2.36 4.79 -7.09
N ALA A 19 -2.15 5.89 -6.38
CA ALA A 19 -1.45 5.87 -5.10
C ALA A 19 -2.05 4.86 -4.11
N GLY A 20 -1.20 4.03 -3.50
CA GLY A 20 -1.60 3.01 -2.53
C GLY A 20 -2.38 1.81 -3.09
N VAL A 21 -2.77 1.82 -4.37
CA VAL A 21 -3.48 0.69 -5.01
C VAL A 21 -2.49 -0.41 -5.37
N LEU A 22 -2.91 -1.66 -5.15
CA LEU A 22 -2.20 -2.84 -5.62
C LEU A 22 -2.63 -3.14 -7.06
N ALA A 23 -1.69 -3.10 -7.99
CA ALA A 23 -1.89 -3.40 -9.40
C ALA A 23 -1.09 -4.64 -9.80
N THR A 24 -1.40 -5.18 -10.99
CA THR A 24 -0.68 -6.32 -11.56
C THR A 24 0.04 -5.89 -12.83
N ALA A 25 1.37 -5.98 -12.83
CA ALA A 25 2.19 -5.80 -14.02
C ALA A 25 2.48 -7.17 -14.65
N ARG A 26 2.17 -7.34 -15.93
CA ARG A 26 2.50 -8.58 -16.64
C ARG A 26 3.90 -8.47 -17.23
N VAL A 27 4.80 -9.38 -16.86
CA VAL A 27 6.21 -9.32 -17.26
C VAL A 27 6.67 -10.67 -17.79
N GLU A 28 7.23 -10.68 -18.99
CA GLU A 28 8.00 -11.79 -19.54
C GLU A 28 9.50 -11.59 -19.24
N LEU A 29 10.17 -12.66 -18.85
CA LEU A 29 11.62 -12.68 -18.72
C LEU A 29 12.21 -14.04 -19.07
N GLU A 30 13.49 -14.06 -19.38
CA GLU A 30 14.29 -15.26 -19.66
C GLU A 30 15.39 -15.41 -18.61
N ASN A 31 15.61 -16.64 -18.16
CA ASN A 31 16.82 -17.00 -17.42
C ASN A 31 17.98 -17.13 -18.40
N ALA A 32 18.69 -16.03 -18.64
CA ALA A 32 19.83 -15.98 -19.54
C ALA A 32 21.13 -16.49 -18.90
N GLY A 33 21.08 -16.94 -17.63
CA GLY A 33 22.22 -17.46 -16.89
C GLY A 33 22.30 -18.98 -16.86
N ASP A 34 23.40 -19.50 -16.33
CA ASP A 34 23.63 -20.95 -16.23
C ASP A 34 22.94 -21.60 -15.02
N THR A 35 22.57 -20.80 -14.00
CA THR A 35 21.92 -21.32 -12.79
C THR A 35 20.41 -21.45 -13.01
N PRO A 36 19.82 -22.65 -12.90
CA PRO A 36 18.38 -22.82 -13.00
C PRO A 36 17.67 -22.19 -11.79
N TRP A 37 16.54 -21.54 -12.04
CA TRP A 37 15.70 -20.95 -11.00
C TRP A 37 14.62 -21.95 -10.58
N ARG A 38 14.79 -22.53 -9.40
CA ARG A 38 13.93 -23.61 -8.87
C ARG A 38 13.46 -23.30 -7.46
N GLY A 39 12.35 -23.92 -7.07
CA GLY A 39 11.78 -23.76 -5.73
C GLY A 39 11.19 -22.36 -5.53
N ASP A 40 11.51 -21.74 -4.40
CA ASP A 40 11.12 -20.39 -3.97
C ASP A 40 12.34 -19.46 -3.77
N ARG A 41 13.53 -19.92 -4.20
CA ARG A 41 14.79 -19.17 -4.06
C ARG A 41 14.81 -17.86 -4.86
N PHE A 42 14.15 -17.84 -6.02
CA PHE A 42 14.16 -16.68 -6.90
C PHE A 42 12.77 -16.09 -7.00
N ALA A 43 12.72 -14.76 -6.94
CA ALA A 43 11.49 -14.01 -7.12
C ALA A 43 11.74 -12.77 -7.99
N VAL A 44 10.72 -12.36 -8.72
CA VAL A 44 10.62 -11.02 -9.29
C VAL A 44 9.98 -10.12 -8.24
N SER A 45 10.57 -8.96 -8.05
CA SER A 45 10.11 -7.92 -7.13
C SER A 45 10.43 -6.57 -7.74
N TYR A 46 10.32 -5.50 -6.97
CA TYR A 46 10.53 -4.16 -7.47
C TYR A 46 11.04 -3.19 -6.39
N HIS A 47 11.58 -2.09 -6.89
CA HIS A 47 11.95 -0.91 -6.14
C HIS A 47 11.16 0.29 -6.66
N TRP A 48 10.75 1.17 -5.76
CA TRP A 48 10.32 2.51 -6.12
C TRP A 48 11.42 3.50 -5.78
N LEU A 49 11.76 4.33 -6.74
CA LEU A 49 12.74 5.40 -6.63
C LEU A 49 12.04 6.75 -6.77
N ASP A 50 12.53 7.76 -6.05
CA ASP A 50 12.16 9.16 -6.28
C ASP A 50 12.81 9.71 -7.58
N GLU A 51 12.51 10.95 -7.95
CA GLU A 51 13.06 11.61 -9.14
C GLU A 51 14.59 11.77 -9.11
N LEU A 52 15.21 11.69 -7.94
CA LEU A 52 16.66 11.76 -7.76
C LEU A 52 17.32 10.37 -7.81
N GLY A 53 16.52 9.31 -7.96
CA GLY A 53 16.98 7.92 -7.96
C GLY A 53 17.19 7.32 -6.58
N ASN A 54 16.73 7.97 -5.49
CA ASN A 54 16.79 7.38 -4.15
C ASN A 54 15.65 6.39 -3.97
N ALA A 55 15.95 5.23 -3.40
CA ALA A 55 14.92 4.25 -3.08
C ALA A 55 14.00 4.75 -1.96
N ILE A 56 12.71 4.84 -2.26
CA ILE A 56 11.63 5.06 -1.29
C ILE A 56 10.99 3.73 -0.87
N VAL A 57 11.02 2.73 -1.76
CA VAL A 57 10.71 1.34 -1.46
C VAL A 57 11.82 0.51 -2.08
N TRP A 58 12.62 -0.16 -1.25
CA TRP A 58 13.64 -1.09 -1.73
C TRP A 58 13.14 -2.53 -1.80
N ASP A 59 12.12 -2.88 -1.03
CA ASP A 59 11.69 -4.27 -0.91
C ASP A 59 10.19 -4.38 -1.23
N GLY A 60 9.88 -4.62 -2.51
CA GLY A 60 8.52 -4.81 -3.02
C GLY A 60 7.96 -6.22 -2.80
N PHE A 61 6.73 -6.46 -3.28
CA PHE A 61 6.11 -7.78 -3.18
C PHE A 61 6.83 -8.83 -4.02
N ARG A 62 6.99 -10.03 -3.46
CA ARG A 62 7.62 -11.17 -4.12
C ARG A 62 6.65 -11.90 -5.04
N THR A 63 7.09 -12.13 -6.27
CA THR A 63 6.46 -13.04 -7.22
C THR A 63 7.46 -14.14 -7.57
N VAL A 64 7.28 -15.33 -7.01
CA VAL A 64 8.21 -16.46 -7.23
C VAL A 64 8.32 -16.78 -8.72
N VAL A 65 9.55 -16.91 -9.21
CA VAL A 65 9.85 -17.26 -10.60
C VAL A 65 10.59 -18.58 -10.69
N ARG A 66 10.24 -19.38 -11.72
CA ARG A 66 10.90 -20.64 -12.04
C ARG A 66 11.19 -20.67 -13.52
N ALA A 67 12.44 -20.97 -13.86
CA ALA A 67 12.91 -21.08 -15.23
C ALA A 67 14.25 -21.83 -15.26
N GLU A 68 14.34 -22.86 -16.09
CA GLU A 68 15.60 -23.49 -16.45
C GLU A 68 16.47 -22.51 -17.26
N SER A 69 17.76 -22.82 -17.41
CA SER A 69 18.66 -21.98 -18.22
C SER A 69 18.16 -21.89 -19.67
N GLY A 70 18.04 -20.67 -20.19
CA GLY A 70 17.48 -20.34 -21.51
C GLY A 70 15.94 -20.38 -21.58
N GLU A 71 15.25 -20.73 -20.50
CA GLU A 71 13.79 -20.77 -20.47
C GLU A 71 13.20 -19.38 -20.20
N ARG A 72 12.03 -19.13 -20.79
CA ARG A 72 11.22 -17.94 -20.57
C ARG A 72 10.06 -18.22 -19.64
N ALA A 73 9.77 -17.26 -18.77
CA ALA A 73 8.61 -17.25 -17.90
C ALA A 73 7.80 -15.96 -18.13
N THR A 74 6.49 -16.04 -17.93
CA THR A 74 5.61 -14.86 -17.86
C THR A 74 4.95 -14.85 -16.50
N LEU A 75 4.98 -13.70 -15.84
CA LEU A 75 4.53 -13.52 -14.47
C LEU A 75 3.58 -12.32 -14.36
N ASP A 76 2.62 -12.46 -13.46
CA ASP A 76 1.76 -11.38 -13.00
C ASP A 76 2.36 -10.84 -11.70
N VAL A 77 3.15 -9.77 -11.81
CA VAL A 77 3.89 -9.16 -10.69
C VAL A 77 2.98 -8.17 -9.97
N ALA A 78 2.72 -8.41 -8.68
CA ALA A 78 1.93 -7.51 -7.86
C ALA A 78 2.77 -6.27 -7.47
N VAL A 79 2.30 -5.07 -7.79
CA VAL A 79 2.98 -3.80 -7.54
C VAL A 79 2.05 -2.85 -6.79
N ARG A 80 2.43 -2.41 -5.59
CA ARG A 80 1.73 -1.33 -4.88
C ARG A 80 2.39 -0.01 -5.19
N ALA A 81 1.60 0.93 -5.73
CA ALA A 81 2.08 2.27 -6.03
C ALA A 81 2.36 3.05 -4.73
N PRO A 82 3.38 3.94 -4.73
CA PRO A 82 3.71 4.78 -3.59
C PRO A 82 2.58 5.75 -3.22
N ILE A 83 2.71 6.32 -2.03
CA ILE A 83 1.87 7.38 -1.48
C ILE A 83 2.84 8.51 -1.10
N PRO A 84 2.63 9.76 -1.55
CA PRO A 84 1.49 10.29 -2.30
C PRO A 84 1.54 10.01 -3.83
N PRO A 85 0.56 10.49 -4.63
CA PRO A 85 0.65 10.55 -6.09
C PRO A 85 1.81 11.47 -6.54
N GLY A 86 2.33 11.23 -7.74
CA GLY A 86 3.46 11.97 -8.28
C GLY A 86 4.28 11.17 -9.27
N ARG A 87 5.46 11.71 -9.61
CA ARG A 87 6.41 11.06 -10.52
C ARG A 87 7.39 10.21 -9.74
N TYR A 88 7.57 8.98 -10.21
CA TYR A 88 8.45 8.00 -9.60
C TYR A 88 9.10 7.15 -10.69
N ARG A 89 10.16 6.43 -10.33
CA ARG A 89 10.66 5.34 -11.16
C ARG A 89 10.38 4.00 -10.50
N LEU A 90 9.72 3.12 -11.24
CA LEU A 90 9.57 1.71 -10.88
C LEU A 90 10.73 0.94 -11.48
N SER A 91 11.44 0.16 -10.67
CA SER A 91 12.53 -0.71 -11.12
C SER A 91 12.18 -2.15 -10.75
N ILE A 92 11.82 -2.98 -11.72
CA ILE A 92 11.54 -4.40 -11.52
C ILE A 92 12.86 -5.17 -11.62
N ASP A 93 13.14 -6.01 -10.63
CA ASP A 93 14.38 -6.79 -10.53
C ASP A 93 14.11 -8.22 -10.07
N VAL A 94 15.07 -9.11 -10.34
CA VAL A 94 15.11 -10.48 -9.82
C VAL A 94 15.95 -10.50 -8.55
N VAL A 95 15.45 -11.14 -7.51
CA VAL A 95 16.18 -11.37 -6.27
C VAL A 95 16.50 -12.86 -6.10
N ASP A 96 17.73 -13.16 -5.71
CA ASP A 96 18.11 -14.43 -5.10
C ASP A 96 17.92 -14.28 -3.59
N GLU A 97 16.85 -14.89 -3.06
CA GLU A 97 16.37 -14.69 -1.69
C GLU A 97 17.48 -14.87 -0.65
N ASN A 98 17.59 -13.90 0.25
CA ASN A 98 18.63 -13.81 1.29
C ASN A 98 20.08 -13.66 0.78
N ARG A 99 20.29 -13.28 -0.49
CA ARG A 99 21.64 -13.13 -1.06
C ARG A 99 21.87 -11.77 -1.69
N PHE A 100 21.22 -11.50 -2.82
CA PHE A 100 21.43 -10.27 -3.58
C PHE A 100 20.31 -10.10 -4.62
N TRP A 101 20.17 -8.86 -5.05
CA TRP A 101 19.43 -8.47 -6.23
C TRP A 101 20.30 -8.66 -7.47
N PHE A 102 19.72 -9.02 -8.61
CA PHE A 102 20.49 -9.20 -9.84
C PHE A 102 21.09 -7.88 -10.31
N GLY A 103 20.38 -6.77 -10.10
CA GLY A 103 20.88 -5.42 -10.35
C GLY A 103 22.14 -5.06 -9.55
N GLU A 104 22.29 -5.58 -8.32
CA GLU A 104 23.51 -5.37 -7.51
C GLU A 104 24.74 -6.05 -8.12
N LEU A 105 24.54 -7.06 -8.96
CA LEU A 105 25.59 -7.75 -9.72
C LEU A 105 25.80 -7.14 -11.12
N GLY A 106 25.08 -6.06 -11.45
CA GLY A 106 25.17 -5.36 -12.73
C GLY A 106 24.29 -5.94 -13.84
N GLU A 107 23.34 -6.83 -13.52
CA GLU A 107 22.30 -7.20 -14.48
C GLU A 107 21.31 -6.04 -14.70
N ALA A 108 20.70 -5.99 -15.87
CA ALA A 108 19.71 -4.96 -16.18
C ALA A 108 18.42 -5.20 -15.38
N THR A 109 17.90 -4.16 -14.75
CA THR A 109 16.53 -4.08 -14.23
C THR A 109 15.55 -3.68 -15.34
N LEU A 110 14.26 -3.91 -15.14
CA LEU A 110 13.19 -3.41 -16.02
C LEU A 110 12.60 -2.14 -15.40
N ASP A 111 12.95 -0.99 -15.99
CA ASP A 111 12.65 0.32 -15.43
C ASP A 111 11.52 1.06 -16.17
N PHE A 112 10.69 1.77 -15.41
CA PHE A 112 9.62 2.64 -15.91
C PHE A 112 9.65 3.99 -15.21
N ASP A 113 9.57 5.07 -15.98
CA ASP A 113 9.17 6.37 -15.44
C ASP A 113 7.64 6.41 -15.36
N VAL A 114 7.11 6.54 -14.15
CA VAL A 114 5.69 6.39 -13.85
C VAL A 114 5.14 7.68 -13.27
N GLU A 115 4.02 8.14 -13.82
CA GLU A 115 3.14 9.10 -13.16
C GLU A 115 2.07 8.34 -12.38
N VAL A 116 2.22 8.31 -11.05
CA VAL A 116 1.25 7.73 -10.13
C VAL A 116 0.15 8.75 -9.90
N LEU A 117 -1.09 8.38 -10.23
CA LEU A 117 -2.24 9.27 -10.12
C LEU A 117 -2.89 9.20 -8.74
N ASP A 118 -3.77 10.18 -8.49
CA ASP A 118 -4.64 10.21 -7.31
C ASP A 118 -5.40 8.89 -7.17
N ARG A 119 -5.55 8.46 -5.92
CA ARG A 119 -6.40 7.32 -5.61
C ARG A 119 -7.87 7.69 -5.79
N GLU A 120 -8.55 6.85 -6.53
CA GLU A 120 -9.99 6.95 -6.79
C GLU A 120 -10.78 5.94 -5.95
N GLY A 121 -12.07 6.22 -5.81
CA GLY A 121 -13.03 5.37 -5.11
C GLY A 121 -14.16 6.18 -4.48
N THR A 122 -15.28 5.51 -4.21
CA THR A 122 -16.41 6.10 -3.48
C THR A 122 -16.13 6.01 -1.98
N PRO A 123 -15.98 7.12 -1.25
CA PRO A 123 -15.81 7.08 0.20
C PRO A 123 -17.14 6.85 0.91
N VAL A 124 -17.16 5.90 1.83
CA VAL A 124 -18.31 5.60 2.71
C VAL A 124 -17.93 5.93 4.14
N ALA A 125 -18.68 6.84 4.77
CA ALA A 125 -18.47 7.24 6.15
C ALA A 125 -19.21 6.32 7.12
N HIS A 126 -18.49 5.73 8.07
CA HIS A 126 -19.04 4.82 9.08
C HIS A 126 -18.95 5.47 10.46
N LEU A 127 -19.77 6.50 10.72
CA LEU A 127 -19.63 7.33 11.93
C LEU A 127 -20.45 6.82 13.14
N GLY A 128 -21.45 5.97 12.92
CA GLY A 128 -22.43 5.63 13.95
C GLY A 128 -23.14 6.89 14.46
N ASP A 129 -23.22 7.05 15.78
CA ASP A 129 -23.79 8.26 16.42
C ASP A 129 -22.81 9.44 16.49
N ALA A 130 -21.54 9.26 16.10
CA ALA A 130 -20.56 10.32 16.16
C ALA A 130 -20.86 11.42 15.14
N ILE A 131 -20.60 12.67 15.55
CA ILE A 131 -20.84 13.85 14.72
C ILE A 131 -19.49 14.32 14.18
N ALA A 132 -19.36 14.34 12.85
CA ALA A 132 -18.19 14.87 12.17
C ALA A 132 -18.02 16.38 12.40
N ALA A 133 -16.77 16.85 12.48
CA ALA A 133 -16.45 18.26 12.39
C ALA A 133 -16.79 18.82 10.99
N ALA A 134 -16.92 20.16 10.88
CA ALA A 134 -17.33 20.80 9.64
C ALA A 134 -16.36 20.56 8.47
N ASP A 135 -15.06 20.46 8.76
CA ASP A 135 -13.97 20.22 7.80
C ASP A 135 -13.62 18.74 7.62
N TRP A 136 -14.34 17.82 8.28
CA TRP A 136 -14.04 16.39 8.27
C TRP A 136 -14.04 15.82 6.85
N HIS A 137 -15.05 16.17 6.04
CA HIS A 137 -15.21 15.63 4.69
C HIS A 137 -14.06 16.03 3.77
N GLU A 138 -13.65 17.29 3.79
CA GLU A 138 -12.53 17.80 2.99
C GLU A 138 -11.23 17.06 3.33
N ARG A 139 -10.93 16.89 4.62
CA ARG A 139 -9.72 16.21 5.09
C ARG A 139 -9.70 14.74 4.72
N VAL A 140 -10.84 14.07 4.87
CA VAL A 140 -11.01 12.66 4.49
C VAL A 140 -10.80 12.45 3.00
N LEU A 141 -11.41 13.30 2.16
CA LEU A 141 -11.22 13.23 0.72
C LEU A 141 -9.77 13.47 0.31
N ALA A 142 -9.09 14.44 0.95
CA ALA A 142 -7.68 14.70 0.70
C ALA A 142 -6.82 13.47 1.05
N ALA A 143 -7.05 12.83 2.20
CA ALA A 143 -6.34 11.61 2.58
C ALA A 143 -6.64 10.43 1.64
N HIS A 144 -7.88 10.28 1.18
CA HIS A 144 -8.21 9.25 0.20
C HIS A 144 -7.47 9.47 -1.12
N ARG A 145 -7.50 10.69 -1.69
CA ARG A 145 -6.79 11.02 -2.94
C ARG A 145 -5.29 10.81 -2.86
N GLU A 146 -4.71 11.06 -1.68
CA GLU A 146 -3.30 10.81 -1.42
C GLU A 146 -2.93 9.32 -1.51
N GLY A 147 -3.88 8.41 -1.28
CA GLY A 147 -3.64 6.97 -1.48
C GLY A 147 -4.17 6.05 -0.38
N TYR A 148 -4.77 6.60 0.68
CA TYR A 148 -5.27 5.79 1.80
C TYR A 148 -6.68 5.25 1.51
N GLY A 149 -6.85 3.93 1.55
CA GLY A 149 -8.16 3.29 1.38
C GLY A 149 -9.06 3.41 2.61
N ILE A 150 -8.45 3.57 3.79
CA ILE A 150 -9.14 3.63 5.08
C ILE A 150 -8.60 4.83 5.86
N VAL A 151 -9.48 5.74 6.28
CA VAL A 151 -9.09 6.99 6.95
C VAL A 151 -9.90 7.16 8.22
N GLY A 152 -9.23 7.34 9.35
CA GLY A 152 -9.85 7.68 10.62
C GLY A 152 -9.12 8.82 11.31
N GLY A 153 -9.57 9.18 12.50
CA GLY A 153 -8.97 10.29 13.22
C GLY A 153 -9.40 10.39 14.67
N SER A 154 -9.35 11.61 15.20
CA SER A 154 -9.57 11.84 16.62
C SER A 154 -11.03 11.76 17.04
N VAL A 155 -11.28 11.19 18.22
CA VAL A 155 -12.61 11.08 18.81
C VAL A 155 -12.70 11.94 20.07
N GLY A 156 -13.44 13.04 19.98
CA GLY A 156 -13.69 13.99 21.07
C GLY A 156 -14.98 13.74 21.83
N GLY A 157 -15.12 14.36 23.01
CA GLY A 157 -16.34 14.33 23.82
C GLY A 157 -16.08 14.65 25.29
N ARG A 158 -17.09 15.18 26.01
CA ARG A 158 -16.97 15.58 27.43
C ARG A 158 -16.76 14.39 28.39
N ARG A 159 -17.35 13.23 28.08
CA ARG A 159 -17.16 11.97 28.83
C ARG A 159 -16.82 10.89 27.83
N ARG A 160 -15.53 10.63 27.66
CA ARG A 160 -15.05 9.61 26.73
C ARG A 160 -14.69 8.33 27.49
N PRO A 161 -15.12 7.15 27.00
CA PRO A 161 -14.68 5.86 27.52
C PRO A 161 -13.15 5.71 27.46
N ALA A 162 -12.58 4.93 28.38
CA ALA A 162 -11.14 4.71 28.47
C ALA A 162 -10.57 4.00 27.22
N GLU A 163 -11.41 3.18 26.59
CA GLU A 163 -11.17 2.43 25.36
C GLU A 163 -10.83 3.36 24.17
N LEU A 164 -11.22 4.63 24.23
CA LEU A 164 -10.92 5.62 23.19
C LEU A 164 -9.72 6.51 23.53
N ALA A 165 -8.91 6.17 24.55
CA ALA A 165 -7.72 6.94 24.92
C ALA A 165 -6.73 7.08 23.73
N ALA A 166 -6.60 6.03 22.92
CA ALA A 166 -5.71 6.00 21.76
C ALA A 166 -6.10 6.95 20.61
N TYR A 167 -7.30 7.55 20.60
CA TYR A 167 -7.80 8.41 19.51
C TYR A 167 -7.70 9.90 19.85
N THR A 168 -6.64 10.26 20.56
CA THR A 168 -6.21 11.64 20.81
C THR A 168 -4.82 12.05 20.30
N PRO A 169 -3.96 11.16 19.75
CA PRO A 169 -2.61 11.57 19.42
C PRO A 169 -2.64 12.68 18.37
N PRO A 170 -1.76 13.69 18.50
CA PRO A 170 -1.64 14.70 17.47
C PRO A 170 -1.00 14.10 16.22
N GLY A 171 -1.36 14.65 15.06
CA GLY A 171 -0.64 14.39 13.81
C GLY A 171 -1.21 13.27 12.94
N ARG A 172 -0.45 12.94 11.91
CA ARG A 172 -0.74 11.90 10.92
C ARG A 172 0.08 10.66 11.23
N VAL A 173 -0.58 9.51 11.31
CA VAL A 173 0.02 8.22 11.64
C VAL A 173 -0.45 7.19 10.61
N PRO A 174 0.30 7.00 9.51
CA PRO A 174 0.16 5.84 8.65
C PRO A 174 0.44 4.56 9.47
N GLY A 175 -0.29 3.47 9.19
CA GLY A 175 -0.07 2.21 9.91
C GLY A 175 -0.42 2.27 11.40
N PHE A 176 -1.41 3.11 11.76
CA PHE A 176 -1.91 3.22 13.12
C PHE A 176 -2.27 1.85 13.71
N THR A 177 -1.76 1.56 14.90
CA THR A 177 -1.77 0.20 15.48
C THR A 177 -3.11 -0.24 16.07
N HIS A 178 -4.07 0.68 16.19
CA HIS A 178 -5.42 0.40 16.66
C HIS A 178 -6.41 0.42 15.50
N PRO A 179 -7.59 -0.24 15.62
CA PRO A 179 -8.66 -0.10 14.64
C PRO A 179 -9.00 1.38 14.40
N LEU A 180 -9.26 1.80 13.16
CA LEU A 180 -9.68 3.17 12.90
C LEU A 180 -11.16 3.33 13.26
N VAL A 181 -11.43 4.12 14.31
CA VAL A 181 -12.79 4.38 14.81
C VAL A 181 -13.47 5.48 13.99
N CYS A 182 -14.77 5.31 13.77
CA CYS A 182 -15.59 6.18 12.93
C CYS A 182 -14.93 6.45 11.55
N PRO A 183 -14.47 5.41 10.83
CA PRO A 183 -13.64 5.60 9.65
C PRO A 183 -14.46 6.04 8.44
N SER A 184 -13.77 6.65 7.47
CA SER A 184 -14.17 6.67 6.06
C SER A 184 -13.41 5.56 5.33
N VAL A 185 -14.12 4.77 4.52
CA VAL A 185 -13.56 3.63 3.80
C VAL A 185 -13.97 3.73 2.33
N LEU A 186 -13.02 3.60 1.42
CA LEU A 186 -13.33 3.50 -0.01
C LEU A 186 -14.03 2.16 -0.29
N GLU A 187 -15.07 2.17 -1.13
CA GLU A 187 -15.71 0.94 -1.60
C GLU A 187 -14.68 -0.02 -2.20
N GLY A 188 -14.73 -1.29 -1.77
CA GLY A 188 -13.78 -2.33 -2.19
C GLY A 188 -12.46 -2.38 -1.40
N ALA A 189 -12.19 -1.46 -0.48
CA ALA A 189 -11.02 -1.55 0.40
C ALA A 189 -11.08 -2.79 1.32
N TRP A 190 -9.93 -3.44 1.53
CA TRP A 190 -9.84 -4.64 2.34
C TRP A 190 -9.86 -4.32 3.83
N VAL A 191 -11.02 -4.54 4.46
CA VAL A 191 -11.26 -4.21 5.87
C VAL A 191 -11.95 -5.35 6.60
N ARG A 192 -11.53 -5.57 7.85
CA ARG A 192 -12.31 -6.31 8.84
C ARG A 192 -13.03 -5.33 9.76
N TRP A 193 -14.35 -5.40 9.79
CA TRP A 193 -15.18 -4.58 10.67
C TRP A 193 -15.15 -5.06 12.12
N THR A 194 -15.14 -4.11 13.05
CA THR A 194 -15.21 -4.33 14.49
C THR A 194 -15.85 -3.11 15.17
N GLU A 195 -15.85 -3.08 16.50
CA GLU A 195 -16.31 -1.94 17.28
C GLU A 195 -15.30 -1.58 18.37
N VAL A 196 -15.22 -0.30 18.69
CA VAL A 196 -14.48 0.20 19.85
C VAL A 196 -15.38 1.14 20.62
N ALA A 197 -15.64 0.83 21.89
CA ALA A 197 -16.58 1.58 22.73
C ALA A 197 -17.99 1.73 22.11
N GLY A 198 -18.45 0.73 21.35
CA GLY A 198 -19.74 0.73 20.64
C GLY A 198 -19.79 1.60 19.39
N LEU A 199 -18.65 2.09 18.91
CA LEU A 199 -18.54 2.83 17.64
C LEU A 199 -18.02 1.92 16.54
N PRO A 200 -18.46 2.10 15.28
CA PRO A 200 -17.91 1.37 14.14
C PRO A 200 -16.40 1.59 14.03
N ALA A 201 -15.66 0.51 13.77
CA ALA A 201 -14.22 0.57 13.59
C ALA A 201 -13.73 -0.38 12.48
N ALA A 202 -12.68 0.04 11.79
CA ALA A 202 -12.07 -0.68 10.68
C ALA A 202 -10.66 -1.18 11.04
N VAL A 203 -10.38 -2.45 10.78
CA VAL A 203 -9.02 -3.00 10.80
C VAL A 203 -8.59 -3.26 9.34
N PRO A 204 -7.53 -2.60 8.84
CA PRO A 204 -7.01 -2.86 7.49
C PRO A 204 -6.52 -4.30 7.34
N LEU A 205 -6.69 -4.88 6.16
CA LEU A 205 -6.20 -6.22 5.80
C LEU A 205 -5.29 -6.15 4.57
N HIS A 206 -4.46 -7.18 4.35
CA HIS A 206 -3.64 -7.33 3.13
C HIS A 206 -2.80 -6.09 2.77
N ASP A 207 -2.26 -5.42 3.80
CA ASP A 207 -1.51 -4.18 3.68
C ASP A 207 -2.29 -3.02 3.03
N GLU A 208 -3.62 -3.03 3.12
CA GLU A 208 -4.48 -1.93 2.68
C GLU A 208 -4.04 -0.62 3.37
N PRO A 209 -3.63 0.42 2.61
CA PRO A 209 -3.12 1.64 3.20
C PRO A 209 -4.17 2.34 4.05
N ALA A 210 -3.81 2.58 5.30
CA ALA A 210 -4.69 3.20 6.28
C ALA A 210 -3.99 4.34 7.01
N LEU A 211 -4.78 5.38 7.29
CA LEU A 211 -4.30 6.60 7.93
C LEU A 211 -5.16 6.93 9.16
N TYR A 212 -4.48 7.19 10.27
CA TYR A 212 -5.03 8.03 11.33
C TYR A 212 -4.54 9.47 11.12
N ASP A 213 -5.45 10.45 11.07
CA ASP A 213 -5.12 11.88 11.11
C ASP A 213 -5.87 12.54 12.25
N GLY A 214 -5.15 12.99 13.28
CA GLY A 214 -5.75 13.62 14.47
C GLY A 214 -6.56 14.88 14.15
N ARG A 215 -6.40 15.50 12.97
CA ARG A 215 -7.19 16.65 12.51
C ARG A 215 -8.54 16.25 11.92
N ILE A 216 -8.72 14.98 11.57
CA ILE A 216 -10.01 14.42 11.15
C ILE A 216 -10.79 14.11 12.42
N THR A 217 -11.59 15.07 12.87
CA THR A 217 -12.23 14.98 14.18
C THR A 217 -13.70 14.59 14.07
N VAL A 218 -14.10 13.62 14.89
CA VAL A 218 -15.50 13.34 15.23
C VAL A 218 -15.71 13.59 16.71
N ARG A 219 -16.95 13.88 17.11
CA ARG A 219 -17.33 14.04 18.51
C ARG A 219 -18.50 13.14 18.87
N LEU A 220 -18.44 12.55 20.06
CA LEU A 220 -19.58 11.83 20.61
C LEU A 220 -20.71 12.82 20.94
N PRO A 221 -21.96 12.47 20.62
CA PRO A 221 -23.09 13.26 21.05
C PRO A 221 -23.12 13.27 22.58
N SER A 222 -23.43 14.43 23.16
CA SER A 222 -23.65 14.55 24.60
C SER A 222 -24.99 13.90 24.95
N GLY A 223 -24.99 12.59 25.23
CA GLY A 223 -26.22 11.89 25.61
C GLY A 223 -26.77 12.34 26.96
N ARG A 224 -28.03 12.81 26.96
CA ARG A 224 -28.96 12.56 28.07
C ARG A 224 -29.42 11.12 27.86
N ARG A 225 -28.99 10.16 28.70
CA ARG A 225 -29.59 8.82 28.72
C ARG A 225 -31.10 8.98 29.01
N ARG A 226 -31.97 8.68 28.05
CA ARG A 226 -33.28 8.07 28.33
C ARG A 226 -32.98 6.57 28.20
N GLY A 227 -33.04 5.79 29.27
CA GLY A 227 -34.21 5.56 30.11
C GLY A 227 -34.58 4.11 29.83
#